data_AF-A0AAQ3TF21-F1
#
_entry.id   AF-A0AAQ3TF21-F1
#
_cell.length_a   1.000
_cell.length_b   1.000
_cell.length_c   1.000
_cell.angle_alpha   90.00
_cell.angle_beta   90.00
_cell.angle_gamma   90.00
#
_symmetry.space_group_name_H-M   'P 1'
#
loop_
_entity.id
_entity.type
_entity.pdbx_description
1 polymer ?
#
loop_
_entity_poly.entity_id
_entity_poly.type
_entity_poly.pdbx_seq_one_letter_code
_entity_poly.pdbx_strand_id
1 'polypeptide(L)'
;MPLLVKNKYPLPHIDILFDRLGGATVFSKIDLRSGYHQIKVREEDIPKTAFSTRYGLYQYLVMSFGLTNAPAFFMYLMNSVFMNELDKFVVVFIDDILVYSKNEKEHEEHLRIVLSRLREHKLYAKFSKCAFWLKEVAFLGHILSAKGVVVDPGKVEDVLNWKQPQT
;
A
#
# COMPACT_ATOMS: atom_id res chain seq x y z
N MET A 1 -27.76 -8.58 14.05
CA MET A 1 -26.37 -8.76 14.54
C MET A 1 -25.71 -7.39 14.57
N PRO A 2 -25.09 -6.95 15.67
CA PRO A 2 -24.43 -5.66 15.66
C PRO A 2 -23.29 -5.70 14.63
N LEU A 3 -23.30 -4.66 13.80
CA LEU A 3 -22.42 -4.44 12.67
C LEU A 3 -20.95 -4.43 13.10
N LEU A 4 -20.06 -4.87 12.21
CA LEU A 4 -18.61 -4.72 12.34
C LEU A 4 -18.26 -3.34 12.92
N VAL A 5 -17.62 -3.33 14.10
CA VAL A 5 -17.09 -2.09 14.68
C VAL A 5 -16.03 -1.56 13.72
N LYS A 6 -16.22 -0.34 13.21
CA LYS A 6 -15.28 0.27 12.26
C LYS A 6 -13.94 0.51 12.93
N ASN A 7 -12.87 -0.04 12.35
CA ASN A 7 -11.51 0.25 12.76
C ASN A 7 -11.05 1.55 12.08
N LYS A 8 -10.81 2.59 12.89
CA LYS A 8 -10.29 3.89 12.43
C LYS A 8 -8.76 3.93 12.52
N TYR A 9 -8.08 2.93 11.96
CA TYR A 9 -6.62 2.99 11.89
C TYR A 9 -6.21 4.22 11.07
N PRO A 10 -5.38 5.13 11.61
CA PRO A 10 -5.06 6.38 10.94
C PRO A 10 -4.23 6.07 9.70
N LEU A 11 -4.71 6.52 8.54
CA LEU A 11 -3.88 6.58 7.35
C LEU A 11 -2.94 7.78 7.49
N PRO A 12 -1.63 7.61 7.28
CA PRO A 12 -0.69 8.71 7.32
C PRO A 12 -1.06 9.78 6.29
N HIS A 13 -0.94 11.06 6.67
CA HIS A 13 -1.15 12.16 5.74
C HIS A 13 -0.02 12.17 4.72
N ILE A 14 -0.38 12.26 3.44
CA ILE A 14 0.56 12.13 2.32
C ILE A 14 1.69 13.16 2.42
N ASP A 15 1.36 14.42 2.74
CA ASP A 15 2.36 15.49 2.90
C ASP A 15 3.41 15.19 3.98
N ILE A 16 3.00 14.57 5.11
CA ILE A 16 3.92 14.22 6.20
C ILE A 16 4.87 13.10 5.78
N LEU A 17 4.40 12.16 4.95
CA LEU A 17 5.25 11.09 4.41
C LEU A 17 6.32 11.65 3.47
N PHE A 18 6.00 12.72 2.76
CA PHE A 18 6.85 13.30 1.73
C PHE A 18 7.88 14.32 2.22
N ASP A 19 7.59 15.04 3.30
CA ASP A 19 8.59 15.90 3.97
C ASP A 19 9.85 15.12 4.38
N ARG A 20 9.72 13.80 4.59
CA ARG A 20 10.82 12.91 5.01
C ARG A 20 11.63 12.34 3.84
N LEU A 21 11.19 12.56 2.61
CA LEU A 21 11.91 12.13 1.40
C LEU A 21 13.06 13.08 1.02
N GLY A 22 13.27 14.17 1.78
CA GLY A 22 14.30 15.16 1.52
C GLY A 22 15.69 14.54 1.32
N GLY A 23 16.24 14.70 0.11
CA GLY A 23 17.55 14.20 -0.26
C GLY A 23 17.58 12.77 -0.82
N ALA A 24 16.44 12.11 -0.98
CA ALA A 24 16.35 10.84 -1.71
C ALA A 24 16.56 11.09 -3.22
N THR A 25 17.35 10.23 -3.87
CA THR A 25 17.65 10.31 -5.30
C THR A 25 17.32 9.04 -6.05
N VAL A 26 17.12 7.93 -5.34
CA VAL A 26 16.81 6.61 -5.88
C VAL A 26 15.57 6.06 -5.19
N PHE A 27 14.64 5.55 -5.98
CA PHE A 27 13.34 5.07 -5.53
C PHE A 27 13.04 3.68 -6.12
N SER A 28 12.31 2.88 -5.36
CA SER A 28 11.70 1.63 -5.83
C SER A 28 10.28 1.52 -5.32
N LYS A 29 9.37 1.07 -6.18
CA LYS A 29 7.98 0.77 -5.86
C LYS A 29 7.74 -0.73 -5.90
N ILE A 30 7.18 -1.27 -4.84
CA ILE A 30 6.80 -2.67 -4.72
C ILE A 30 5.29 -2.75 -4.51
N ASP A 31 4.59 -3.45 -5.41
CA ASP A 31 3.14 -3.69 -5.35
C ASP A 31 2.88 -5.12 -4.86
N LEU A 32 2.12 -5.27 -3.79
CA LEU A 32 1.76 -6.58 -3.24
C LEU A 32 0.69 -7.28 -4.08
N ARG A 33 0.90 -8.56 -4.39
CA ARG A 33 -0.01 -9.35 -5.23
C ARG A 33 -1.34 -9.58 -4.50
N SER A 34 -2.42 -8.95 -4.95
CA SER A 34 -3.76 -9.17 -4.38
C SER A 34 -3.75 -9.04 -2.85
N GLY A 35 -3.23 -7.91 -2.33
CA GLY A 35 -2.87 -7.71 -0.92
C GLY A 35 -3.80 -8.38 0.09
N TYR A 36 -5.10 -8.09 0.03
CA TYR A 36 -6.07 -8.65 0.99
C TYR A 36 -6.13 -10.18 1.00
N HIS A 37 -6.04 -10.85 -0.16
CA HIS A 37 -6.13 -12.31 -0.24
C HIS A 37 -4.92 -13.03 0.38
N GLN A 38 -3.86 -12.31 0.76
CA GLN A 38 -2.72 -12.89 1.48
C GLN A 38 -2.98 -13.03 2.99
N ILE A 39 -4.03 -12.39 3.51
CA ILE A 39 -4.36 -12.36 4.94
C ILE A 39 -5.48 -13.35 5.23
N LYS A 40 -5.25 -14.28 6.16
CA LYS A 40 -6.28 -15.21 6.63
C LYS A 40 -7.32 -14.50 7.51
N VAL A 41 -8.59 -14.81 7.30
CA VAL A 41 -9.66 -14.41 8.22
C VAL A 41 -9.58 -15.29 9.45
N ARG A 42 -9.84 -14.73 10.64
CA ARG A 42 -9.92 -15.52 11.87
C ARG A 42 -11.06 -16.52 11.76
N GLU A 43 -10.88 -17.73 12.27
CA GLU A 43 -11.88 -18.80 12.11
C GLU A 43 -13.27 -18.39 12.62
N GLU A 44 -13.33 -17.65 13.72
CA GLU A 44 -14.56 -17.07 14.31
C GLU A 44 -15.27 -16.04 13.43
N ASP A 45 -14.55 -15.41 12.50
CA ASP A 45 -15.04 -14.37 11.60
C ASP A 45 -15.38 -14.91 10.20
N ILE A 46 -14.94 -16.12 9.84
CA ILE A 46 -15.21 -16.74 8.52
C ILE A 46 -16.71 -16.75 8.18
N PRO A 47 -17.63 -17.15 9.08
CA PRO A 47 -19.07 -17.14 8.77
C PRO A 47 -19.64 -15.75 8.44
N LYS A 48 -18.98 -14.67 8.92
CA LYS A 48 -19.38 -13.27 8.65
C LYS A 48 -19.05 -12.83 7.22
N THR A 49 -18.21 -13.60 6.52
CA THR A 49 -17.82 -13.35 5.13
C THR A 49 -18.63 -14.15 4.11
N ALA A 50 -19.73 -14.78 4.55
CA ALA A 50 -20.55 -15.61 3.69
C ALA A 50 -21.20 -14.83 2.55
N PHE A 51 -21.21 -15.41 1.35
CA PHE A 51 -21.88 -14.87 0.17
C PHE A 51 -22.64 -15.97 -0.57
N SER A 52 -23.78 -15.60 -1.15
CA SER A 52 -24.64 -16.53 -1.90
C SER A 52 -24.36 -16.43 -3.39
N THR A 53 -24.32 -17.59 -4.04
CA THR A 53 -24.39 -17.72 -5.49
C THR A 53 -25.66 -18.47 -5.87
N ARG A 54 -25.96 -18.60 -7.18
CA ARG A 54 -27.03 -19.48 -7.66
C ARG A 54 -26.86 -20.94 -7.22
N TYR A 55 -25.63 -21.37 -6.96
CA TYR A 55 -25.27 -22.78 -6.75
C TYR A 55 -24.96 -23.12 -5.28
N GLY A 56 -25.04 -22.15 -4.37
CA GLY A 56 -24.82 -22.39 -2.95
C GLY A 56 -24.25 -21.19 -2.19
N LEU A 57 -24.04 -21.42 -0.91
CA LEU A 57 -23.45 -20.48 0.04
C LEU A 57 -21.95 -20.77 0.19
N TYR A 58 -21.13 -19.76 0.02
CA TYR A 58 -19.68 -19.84 0.14
C TYR A 58 -19.19 -18.85 1.20
N GLN A 59 -18.00 -19.08 1.73
CA GLN A 59 -17.37 -18.23 2.75
C GLN A 59 -15.92 -17.94 2.34
N TYR A 60 -15.41 -16.78 2.70
CA TYR A 60 -14.02 -16.43 2.46
C TYR A 60 -13.12 -16.90 3.61
N LEU A 61 -12.06 -17.63 3.27
CA LEU A 61 -11.01 -18.04 4.23
C LEU A 61 -9.88 -16.99 4.35
N VAL A 62 -9.79 -16.12 3.35
CA VAL A 62 -8.84 -15.00 3.27
C VAL A 62 -9.61 -13.71 3.09
N MET A 63 -9.02 -12.60 3.51
CA MET A 63 -9.69 -11.31 3.48
C MET A 63 -10.08 -10.93 2.05
N SER A 64 -11.38 -10.74 1.81
CA SER A 64 -11.92 -10.39 0.51
C SER A 64 -12.03 -8.89 0.31
N PHE A 65 -12.14 -8.48 -0.95
CA PHE A 65 -12.49 -7.11 -1.31
C PHE A 65 -13.89 -6.74 -0.79
N GLY A 66 -14.08 -5.48 -0.41
CA GLY A 66 -15.37 -4.95 0.07
C GLY A 66 -15.59 -5.07 1.58
N LEU A 67 -14.73 -5.77 2.32
CA LEU A 67 -14.76 -5.77 3.78
C LEU A 67 -14.38 -4.40 4.34
N THR A 68 -15.26 -3.82 5.17
CA THR A 68 -15.10 -2.45 5.70
C THR A 68 -13.78 -2.20 6.42
N ASN A 69 -13.26 -3.21 7.13
CA ASN A 69 -12.03 -3.10 7.93
C ASN A 69 -10.78 -3.61 7.19
N ALA A 70 -10.90 -4.07 5.94
CA ALA A 70 -9.77 -4.66 5.22
C ALA A 70 -8.59 -3.68 5.03
N PRO A 71 -8.80 -2.42 4.58
CA PRO A 71 -7.70 -1.47 4.44
C PRO A 71 -7.02 -1.15 5.78
N ALA A 72 -7.81 -0.96 6.85
CA ALA A 72 -7.30 -0.62 8.18
C ALA A 72 -6.46 -1.77 8.78
N PHE A 73 -6.92 -3.01 8.62
CA PHE A 73 -6.15 -4.18 9.07
C PHE A 73 -4.89 -4.38 8.24
N PHE A 74 -4.96 -4.17 6.93
CA PHE A 74 -3.79 -4.27 6.05
C PHE A 74 -2.72 -3.25 6.46
N MET A 75 -3.11 -1.99 6.68
CA MET A 75 -2.21 -0.95 7.18
C MET A 75 -1.60 -1.29 8.52
N TYR A 76 -2.39 -1.82 9.46
CA TYR A 76 -1.87 -2.28 10.75
C TYR A 76 -0.81 -3.38 10.58
N LEU A 77 -1.09 -4.39 9.76
CA LEU A 77 -0.14 -5.45 9.46
C LEU A 77 1.15 -4.88 8.85
N MET A 78 1.03 -4.06 7.81
CA MET A 78 2.19 -3.47 7.15
C MET A 78 3.03 -2.61 8.09
N ASN A 79 2.38 -1.81 8.93
CA ASN A 79 3.07 -1.00 9.91
C ASN A 79 3.77 -1.85 10.97
N SER A 80 3.22 -3.01 11.34
CA SER A 80 3.91 -3.95 12.23
C SER A 80 5.12 -4.62 11.59
N VAL A 81 5.03 -4.97 10.29
CA VAL A 81 6.13 -5.62 9.54
C VAL A 81 7.30 -4.68 9.30
N PHE A 82 7.00 -3.42 8.96
CA PHE A 82 8.00 -2.41 8.61
C PHE A 82 8.25 -1.39 9.73
N MET A 83 7.80 -1.65 10.95
CA MET A 83 7.84 -0.67 12.06
C MET A 83 9.21 -0.04 12.27
N ASN A 84 10.28 -0.80 12.02
CA ASN A 84 11.65 -0.35 12.22
C ASN A 84 12.21 0.46 11.03
N GLU A 85 11.62 0.30 9.85
CA GLU A 85 12.06 0.84 8.57
C GLU A 85 11.17 2.00 8.08
N LEU A 86 9.93 2.06 8.58
CA LEU A 86 9.01 3.17 8.41
C LEU A 86 9.68 4.49 8.78
N ASP A 87 9.36 5.53 8.02
CA ASP A 87 9.84 6.90 8.21
C ASP A 87 11.36 7.10 8.08
N LYS A 88 12.12 6.04 7.79
CA LYS A 88 13.56 6.10 7.53
C LYS A 88 13.85 6.00 6.05
N PHE A 89 13.37 4.93 5.43
CA PHE A 89 13.58 4.63 4.01
C PHE A 89 12.42 3.85 3.37
N VAL A 90 11.33 3.61 4.12
CA VAL A 90 10.13 2.93 3.66
C VAL A 90 8.91 3.79 3.93
N VAL A 91 8.05 3.94 2.93
CA VAL A 91 6.68 4.42 3.05
C VAL A 91 5.76 3.29 2.62
N VAL A 92 4.71 3.01 3.40
CA VAL A 92 3.68 2.04 3.03
C VAL A 92 2.33 2.71 2.95
N PHE A 93 1.58 2.39 1.90
CA PHE A 93 0.18 2.76 1.75
C PHE A 93 -0.62 1.60 1.18
N ILE A 94 -1.41 0.96 2.02
CA ILE A 94 -2.18 -0.25 1.71
C ILE A 94 -1.23 -1.28 1.06
N ASP A 95 -1.41 -1.62 -0.20
CA ASP A 95 -0.66 -2.63 -0.95
C ASP A 95 0.60 -2.11 -1.65
N ASP A 96 0.80 -0.78 -1.63
CA ASP A 96 1.92 -0.09 -2.26
C ASP A 96 3.02 0.21 -1.22
N ILE A 97 4.25 -0.25 -1.50
CA ILE A 97 5.44 0.02 -0.71
C ILE A 97 6.39 0.86 -1.56
N LEU A 98 6.81 2.00 -1.02
CA LEU A 98 7.86 2.84 -1.58
C LEU A 98 9.12 2.71 -0.75
N VAL A 99 10.22 2.41 -1.41
CA VAL A 99 11.58 2.43 -0.84
C VAL A 99 12.33 3.60 -1.43
N TYR A 100 13.00 4.40 -0.60
CA TYR A 100 13.73 5.58 -1.03
C TYR A 100 15.10 5.66 -0.35
N SER A 101 16.10 6.12 -1.10
CA SER A 101 17.49 6.20 -0.63
C SER A 101 18.23 7.39 -1.24
N LYS A 102 19.32 7.81 -0.59
CA LYS A 102 20.15 8.93 -1.06
C LYS A 102 21.06 8.57 -2.22
N ASN A 103 21.42 7.30 -2.35
CA ASN A 103 22.30 6.77 -3.41
C ASN A 103 22.00 5.28 -3.66
N GLU A 104 22.53 4.75 -4.76
CA GLU A 104 22.27 3.36 -5.19
C GLU A 104 22.81 2.30 -4.23
N LYS A 105 23.94 2.58 -3.55
CA LYS A 105 24.56 1.64 -2.60
C LYS A 105 23.69 1.46 -1.35
N GLU A 106 23.21 2.56 -0.77
CA GLU A 106 22.21 2.51 0.30
C GLU A 106 20.91 1.85 -0.18
N HIS A 107 20.52 2.10 -1.42
CA HIS A 107 19.31 1.54 -1.99
C HIS A 107 19.33 0.02 -2.11
N GLU A 108 20.47 -0.57 -2.48
CA GLU A 108 20.64 -2.01 -2.50
C GLU A 108 20.39 -2.62 -1.11
N GLU A 109 20.98 -2.03 -0.06
CA GLU A 109 20.81 -2.51 1.31
C GLU A 109 19.36 -2.35 1.80
N HIS A 110 18.75 -1.20 1.54
CA HIS A 110 17.34 -0.95 1.87
C HIS A 110 16.41 -1.96 1.19
N LEU A 111 16.62 -2.25 -0.10
CA LEU A 111 15.84 -3.25 -0.82
C LEU A 111 16.06 -4.66 -0.23
N ARG A 112 17.30 -5.00 0.14
CA ARG A 112 17.60 -6.29 0.78
C ARG A 112 16.84 -6.46 2.08
N ILE A 113 16.79 -5.43 2.93
CA ILE A 113 16.00 -5.43 4.18
C ILE A 113 14.52 -5.60 3.85
N VAL A 114 13.96 -4.77 2.96
CA VAL A 114 12.53 -4.79 2.63
C VAL A 114 12.10 -6.14 2.06
N LEU A 115 12.83 -6.69 1.09
CA LEU A 115 12.53 -7.98 0.50
C LEU A 115 12.68 -9.13 1.51
N SER A 116 13.62 -9.01 2.46
CA SER A 116 13.77 -10.00 3.53
C SER A 116 12.59 -9.98 4.50
N ARG A 117 12.10 -8.79 4.87
CA ARG A 117 10.88 -8.63 5.70
C ARG A 117 9.64 -9.21 5.03
N LEU A 118 9.47 -8.95 3.73
CA LEU A 118 8.38 -9.54 2.95
C LEU A 118 8.47 -11.07 2.94
N ARG A 119 9.67 -11.63 2.74
CA ARG A 119 9.90 -13.07 2.74
C ARG A 119 9.62 -13.71 4.10
N GLU A 120 10.07 -13.10 5.19
CA GLU A 120 9.84 -13.55 6.57
C GLU A 120 8.34 -13.67 6.88
N HIS A 121 7.56 -12.66 6.45
CA HIS A 121 6.11 -12.59 6.69
C HIS A 121 5.28 -13.26 5.58
N LYS A 122 5.92 -13.91 4.60
CA LYS A 122 5.26 -14.56 3.45
C LYS A 122 4.32 -13.61 2.69
N LEU A 123 4.73 -12.36 2.55
CA LEU A 123 4.06 -11.35 1.74
C LEU A 123 4.69 -11.35 0.35
N TYR A 124 3.86 -11.54 -0.67
CA TYR A 124 4.30 -11.72 -2.05
C TYR A 124 4.01 -10.48 -2.89
N ALA A 125 5.04 -9.96 -3.54
CA ALA A 125 4.92 -8.87 -4.50
C ALA A 125 4.55 -9.38 -5.90
N LYS A 126 3.84 -8.57 -6.68
CA LYS A 126 3.61 -8.81 -8.10
C LYS A 126 4.73 -8.15 -8.90
N PHE A 127 5.73 -8.94 -9.30
CA PHE A 127 6.93 -8.42 -9.98
C PHE A 127 6.61 -7.54 -11.20
N SER A 128 5.61 -7.89 -12.01
CA SER A 128 5.23 -7.10 -13.19
C SER A 128 4.64 -5.72 -12.89
N LYS A 129 4.35 -5.41 -11.64
CA LYS A 129 3.92 -4.08 -11.17
C LYS A 129 4.96 -3.39 -10.28
N CYS A 130 6.06 -4.08 -9.95
CA CYS A 130 7.15 -3.49 -9.22
C CYS A 130 8.05 -2.72 -10.18
N ALA A 131 8.64 -1.64 -9.71
CA ALA A 131 9.61 -0.85 -10.45
C ALA A 131 10.76 -0.50 -9.52
N PHE A 132 11.99 -0.60 -9.99
CA PHE A 132 13.16 -0.48 -9.12
C PHE A 132 14.24 0.43 -9.71
N TRP A 133 15.09 0.98 -8.84
CA TRP A 133 16.20 1.89 -9.20
C TRP A 133 15.76 3.08 -10.07
N LEU A 134 14.60 3.65 -9.75
CA LEU A 134 14.06 4.80 -10.45
C LEU A 134 14.66 6.11 -9.89
N LYS A 135 14.89 7.09 -10.78
CA LYS A 135 15.23 8.46 -10.37
C LYS A 135 14.00 9.31 -10.04
N GLU A 136 12.87 8.92 -10.60
CA GLU A 136 11.57 9.51 -10.35
C GLU A 136 10.49 8.42 -10.29
N VAL A 137 9.50 8.58 -9.42
CA VAL A 137 8.44 7.59 -9.26
C VAL A 137 7.09 8.24 -8.98
N ALA A 138 6.05 7.77 -9.66
CA ALA A 138 4.67 8.13 -9.36
C ALA A 138 4.17 7.32 -8.15
N PHE A 139 3.80 8.01 -7.07
CA PHE A 139 3.31 7.41 -5.83
C PHE A 139 2.18 8.26 -5.25
N LEU A 140 1.04 7.63 -4.96
CA LEU A 140 -0.16 8.29 -4.40
C LEU A 140 -0.67 9.54 -5.14
N GLY A 141 -0.42 9.65 -6.45
CA GLY A 141 -0.81 10.82 -7.25
C GLY A 141 0.20 11.97 -7.23
N HIS A 142 1.41 11.71 -6.75
CA HIS A 142 2.54 12.63 -6.80
C HIS A 142 3.72 11.98 -7.53
N ILE A 143 4.54 12.80 -8.17
CA ILE A 143 5.82 12.41 -8.75
C ILE A 143 6.91 12.78 -7.74
N LEU A 144 7.62 11.77 -7.27
CA LEU A 144 8.74 11.90 -6.36
C LEU A 144 10.03 11.90 -7.14
N SER A 145 10.92 12.84 -6.88
CA SER A 145 12.23 12.94 -7.54
C SER A 145 13.26 13.56 -6.61
N ALA A 146 14.52 13.57 -7.03
CA ALA A 146 15.59 14.28 -6.33
C ALA A 146 15.34 15.80 -6.16
N LYS A 147 14.48 16.39 -7.01
CA LYS A 147 14.12 17.82 -6.94
C LYS A 147 13.02 18.10 -5.91
N GLY A 148 12.41 17.05 -5.36
CA GLY A 148 11.27 17.14 -4.45
C GLY A 148 10.03 16.44 -5.00
N VAL A 149 8.89 16.79 -4.40
CA VAL A 149 7.58 16.20 -4.68
C VAL A 149 6.75 17.17 -5.52
N VAL A 150 6.23 16.68 -6.64
CA VAL A 150 5.34 17.43 -7.54
C VAL A 150 4.03 16.67 -7.66
N VAL A 151 2.91 17.36 -7.79
CA VAL A 151 1.62 16.70 -8.08
C VAL A 151 1.66 16.09 -9.48
N ASP A 152 1.14 14.88 -9.66
CA ASP A 152 1.09 14.23 -10.96
C ASP A 152 0.23 15.07 -11.94
N PRO A 153 0.79 15.57 -13.05
CA PRO A 153 0.05 16.38 -14.02
C PRO A 153 -1.19 15.69 -14.57
N GLY A 154 -1.18 14.35 -14.69
CA GLY A 154 -2.33 13.60 -15.19
C GLY A 154 -3.54 13.69 -14.25
N LYS A 155 -3.30 13.70 -12.94
CA LYS A 155 -4.38 13.90 -11.95
C LYS A 155 -4.92 15.33 -11.95
N VAL A 156 -4.06 16.31 -12.22
CA VAL A 156 -4.49 17.70 -12.37
C VAL A 156 -5.38 17.84 -13.59
N GLU A 157 -5.02 17.20 -14.69
CA GLU A 157 -5.80 17.20 -15.93
C GLU A 157 -7.16 16.52 -15.76
N ASP A 158 -7.25 15.39 -15.04
CA ASP A 158 -8.53 14.73 -14.71
C ASP A 158 -9.49 15.66 -13.95
N VAL A 159 -8.97 16.46 -13.01
CA VAL A 159 -9.77 17.43 -12.24
C VAL A 159 -10.16 18.63 -13.10
N LEU A 160 -9.24 19.15 -13.93
CA LEU A 160 -9.53 20.29 -14.82
C LEU A 160 -10.56 19.93 -15.89
N ASN A 161 -10.53 18.70 -16.39
CA ASN A 161 -11.47 18.18 -17.39
C ASN A 161 -12.74 17.60 -16.75
N TRP A 162 -12.88 17.67 -15.42
CA TRP A 162 -14.04 17.14 -14.72
C TRP A 162 -15.29 17.95 -15.11
N LYS A 163 -16.19 17.31 -15.88
CA LYS A 163 -17.47 17.92 -16.27
C LYS A 163 -18.30 18.21 -15.02
N GLN A 164 -18.80 19.44 -14.91
CA GLN A 164 -19.65 19.84 -13.80
C GLN A 164 -20.76 18.80 -13.57
N PRO A 165 -20.90 18.25 -12.34
CA PRO A 165 -21.92 17.25 -12.06
C PRO A 165 -23.30 17.82 -12.41
N GLN A 166 -24.02 17.12 -13.28
CA GLN A 166 -25.44 17.31 -13.44
C GLN A 166 -26.12 16.23 -12.61
N THR A 167 -27.03 16.68 -11.75
CA THR A 167 -27.75 15.95 -10.69
C THR A 167 -28.08 14.50 -10.98
#